data_AF-A0A7R8WW92-F1
#
_entry.id   AF-A0A7R8WW92-F1
#
_cell.length_a   1.000
_cell.length_b   1.000
_cell.length_c   1.000
_cell.angle_alpha   90.00
_cell.angle_beta   90.00
_cell.angle_gamma   90.00
#
_symmetry.space_group_name_H-M   'P 1'
#
loop_
_entity.id
_entity.type
_entity.pdbx_description
1 polymer ?
#
loop_
_entity_poly.entity_id
_entity_poly.type
_entity_poly.pdbx_seq_one_letter_code
_entity_poly.pdbx_strand_id
1 'polypeptide(L)'
;MASGAYPSLFEPVIIDDRYYIDGGVVNNFPVRAMKERGIDLVIGVDLGIWSERLFQIMKHFDKACAGVDYVFCSDVYLQEINQKFLGKDYLTDVIGFDLSEDNALRAEIYISLERIRDNAKKFSVTFDLELARVMIHGLLHMFGFDDHTAEDKNRMQEEESRWLKEFKLL
;
A
#
# COMPACT_ATOMS: atom_id res chain seq x y z
N MET A 1 8.10 33.71 -1.44
CA MET A 1 7.36 33.90 -0.17
C MET A 1 6.36 32.77 -0.05
N ALA A 2 6.26 32.22 1.17
CA ALA A 2 5.42 31.10 1.60
C ALA A 2 5.71 29.72 0.96
N SER A 3 6.75 29.07 1.50
CA SER A 3 6.76 27.61 1.69
C SER A 3 5.56 27.23 2.57
N GLY A 4 4.83 26.20 2.18
CA GLY A 4 3.74 25.62 2.95
C GLY A 4 3.46 24.21 2.47
N ALA A 5 4.24 23.25 2.97
CA ALA A 5 3.91 21.83 2.93
C ALA A 5 3.88 21.32 4.38
N TYR A 6 2.78 20.67 4.77
CA TYR A 6 2.61 19.93 6.01
C TYR A 6 1.45 18.94 5.83
N PRO A 7 1.47 17.75 6.45
CA PRO A 7 2.46 16.68 6.28
C PRO A 7 1.78 15.42 5.70
N SER A 8 2.33 14.88 4.62
CA SER A 8 2.16 13.46 4.28
C SER A 8 3.43 13.00 3.54
N LEU A 9 4.35 12.50 4.35
CA LEU A 9 5.46 11.55 4.14
C LEU A 9 6.21 11.39 2.79
N PHE A 10 6.14 12.31 1.83
CA PHE A 10 6.99 12.22 0.64
C PHE A 10 7.79 13.50 0.43
N GLU A 11 9.12 13.35 0.45
CA GLU A 11 10.03 14.39 -0.02
C GLU A 11 9.93 14.46 -1.55
N PRO A 12 9.60 15.63 -2.14
CA PRO A 12 9.52 15.75 -3.59
C PRO A 12 10.91 15.58 -4.21
N VAL A 13 11.00 14.80 -5.29
CA VAL A 13 12.23 14.69 -6.08
C VAL A 13 12.27 15.82 -7.10
N ILE A 14 13.43 16.46 -7.25
CA ILE A 14 13.64 17.54 -8.22
C ILE A 14 14.43 16.99 -9.41
N ILE A 15 13.85 17.05 -10.62
CA ILE A 15 14.52 16.74 -11.89
C ILE A 15 14.18 17.88 -12.86
N ASP A 16 15.20 18.52 -13.45
CA ASP A 16 15.04 19.60 -14.44
C ASP A 16 14.06 20.71 -14.04
N ASP A 17 14.23 21.26 -12.83
CA ASP A 17 13.36 22.30 -12.23
C ASP A 17 11.89 21.91 -12.07
N ARG A 18 11.57 20.61 -12.10
CA ARG A 18 10.22 20.08 -11.89
C ARG A 18 10.16 19.22 -10.63
N TYR A 19 9.05 19.34 -9.93
CA TYR A 19 8.74 18.57 -8.72
C TYR A 19 7.99 17.28 -9.09
N TYR A 20 8.47 16.16 -8.58
CA TYR A 20 7.86 14.84 -8.74
C TYR A 20 7.42 14.31 -7.36
N ILE A 21 6.19 13.79 -7.30
CA ILE A 21 5.59 13.19 -6.10
C ILE A 21 4.90 11.91 -6.55
N ASP A 22 5.08 10.82 -5.79
CA ASP A 22 4.39 9.56 -6.06
C ASP A 22 2.95 9.59 -5.53
N GLY A 23 2.02 9.03 -6.31
CA GLY A 23 0.58 9.05 -6.03
C GLY A 23 0.15 7.77 -5.33
N GLY A 24 -0.23 7.87 -4.06
CA GLY A 24 -0.79 6.77 -3.27
C GLY A 24 -1.91 6.00 -3.97
N VAL A 25 -2.16 4.76 -3.56
CA VAL A 25 -3.01 3.82 -4.32
C VAL A 25 -4.49 4.24 -4.40
N VAL A 26 -4.97 5.02 -3.43
CA VAL A 26 -6.35 5.54 -3.39
C VAL A 26 -6.47 6.91 -4.06
N ASN A 27 -5.36 7.67 -4.16
CA ASN A 27 -5.31 8.98 -4.78
C ASN A 27 -4.10 9.07 -5.71
N ASN A 28 -4.06 8.13 -6.66
CA ASN A 28 -2.95 7.94 -7.59
C ASN A 28 -2.71 9.17 -8.49
N PHE A 29 -3.77 9.96 -8.68
CA PHE A 29 -3.70 11.27 -9.30
C PHE A 29 -4.47 12.26 -8.42
N PRO A 30 -3.80 13.17 -7.69
CA PRO A 30 -4.46 14.21 -6.88
C PRO A 30 -5.07 15.32 -7.74
N VAL A 31 -5.86 14.95 -8.75
CA VAL A 31 -6.44 15.80 -9.80
C VAL A 31 -7.20 16.96 -9.20
N ARG A 32 -7.95 16.72 -8.12
CA ARG A 32 -8.72 17.77 -7.44
C ARG A 32 -7.81 18.84 -6.84
N ALA A 33 -6.79 18.44 -6.08
CA ALA A 33 -5.82 19.35 -5.49
C ALA A 33 -4.99 20.10 -6.55
N MET A 34 -4.70 19.44 -7.69
CA MET A 34 -3.97 20.05 -8.80
C MET A 34 -4.82 21.09 -9.54
N LYS A 35 -6.11 20.79 -9.80
CA LYS A 35 -7.06 21.73 -10.41
C LYS A 35 -7.33 22.95 -9.52
N GLU A 36 -7.49 22.75 -8.22
CA GLU A 36 -7.68 23.84 -7.25
C GLU A 36 -6.45 24.78 -7.18
N ARG A 37 -5.28 24.32 -7.64
CA ARG A 37 -4.03 25.09 -7.75
C ARG A 37 -3.77 25.69 -9.15
N GLY A 38 -4.74 25.60 -10.07
CA GLY A 38 -4.63 26.17 -11.41
C GLY A 38 -3.78 25.34 -12.38
N ILE A 39 -3.61 24.03 -12.13
CA ILE A 39 -3.01 23.12 -13.11
C ILE A 39 -4.10 22.68 -14.10
N ASP A 40 -3.90 23.04 -15.37
CA ASP A 40 -4.89 22.85 -16.43
C ASP A 40 -4.87 21.46 -17.07
N LEU A 41 -3.76 20.72 -16.94
CA LEU A 41 -3.58 19.39 -17.53
C LEU A 41 -2.87 18.45 -16.55
N VAL A 42 -3.54 17.34 -16.21
CA VAL A 42 -2.97 16.24 -15.41
C VAL A 42 -2.91 15.02 -16.31
N ILE A 43 -1.70 14.56 -16.64
CA ILE A 43 -1.49 13.32 -17.41
C ILE A 43 -1.23 12.21 -16.40
N GLY A 44 -2.24 11.38 -16.18
CA GLY A 44 -2.09 10.16 -15.38
C GLY A 44 -1.80 8.96 -16.26
N VAL A 45 -0.76 8.21 -15.92
CA VAL A 45 -0.49 6.88 -16.51
C VAL A 45 -0.87 5.85 -15.45
N ASP A 46 -2.08 5.32 -15.56
CA ASP A 46 -2.55 4.26 -14.67
C ASP A 46 -1.93 2.93 -15.09
N LEU A 47 -1.03 2.41 -14.26
CA LEU A 47 -0.41 1.10 -14.42
C LEU A 47 -1.07 0.05 -13.52
N GLY A 48 -2.13 0.39 -12.77
CA GLY A 48 -2.63 -0.39 -11.65
C GLY A 48 -4.07 -0.85 -11.83
N ILE A 49 -4.26 -2.07 -12.36
CA ILE A 49 -5.54 -2.82 -12.29
C ILE A 49 -5.97 -3.10 -10.83
N TRP A 50 -5.10 -2.80 -9.86
CA TRP A 50 -5.19 -3.16 -8.46
C TRP A 50 -5.98 -2.15 -7.59
N SER A 51 -5.96 -0.85 -7.94
CA SER A 51 -6.52 0.23 -7.11
C SER A 51 -8.04 0.10 -6.92
N GLU A 52 -8.78 -0.11 -8.00
CA GLU A 52 -10.24 -0.33 -7.97
C GLU A 52 -10.59 -1.53 -7.09
N ARG A 53 -9.79 -2.60 -7.16
CA ARG A 53 -10.09 -3.85 -6.45
C ARG A 53 -9.77 -3.74 -4.96
N LEU A 54 -8.67 -3.10 -4.59
CA LEU A 54 -8.40 -2.75 -3.19
C LEU A 54 -9.51 -1.86 -2.62
N PHE A 55 -10.03 -0.93 -3.42
CA PHE A 55 -11.15 -0.09 -3.00
C PHE A 55 -12.44 -0.88 -2.76
N GLN A 56 -12.70 -1.96 -3.50
CA GLN A 56 -13.81 -2.87 -3.20
C GLN A 56 -13.64 -3.56 -1.85
N ILE A 57 -12.43 -3.98 -1.48
CA ILE A 57 -12.14 -4.53 -0.14
C ILE A 57 -12.49 -3.49 0.93
N MET A 58 -12.02 -2.25 0.75
CA MET A 58 -12.27 -1.19 1.73
C MET A 58 -13.75 -0.87 1.90
N LYS A 59 -14.51 -0.86 0.80
CA LYS A 59 -15.97 -0.71 0.83
C LYS A 59 -16.68 -1.86 1.54
N HIS A 60 -16.17 -3.09 1.39
CA HIS A 60 -16.79 -4.26 2.02
C HIS A 60 -16.83 -4.17 3.54
N PHE A 61 -15.80 -3.57 4.14
CA PHE A 61 -15.67 -3.39 5.58
C PHE A 61 -16.34 -2.10 6.12
N ASP A 62 -17.08 -1.35 5.29
CA ASP A 62 -17.85 -0.15 5.65
C ASP A 62 -17.06 0.92 6.43
N LYS A 63 -15.74 1.00 6.24
CA LYS A 63 -14.87 1.99 6.86
C LYS A 63 -14.69 3.16 5.91
N ALA A 64 -14.91 4.39 6.39
CA ALA A 64 -14.53 5.57 5.62
C ALA A 64 -13.02 5.49 5.32
N CYS A 65 -12.60 5.74 4.08
CA CYS A 65 -11.18 5.65 3.70
C CYS A 65 -10.65 7.04 3.36
N ALA A 66 -9.69 7.51 4.16
CA ALA A 66 -8.95 8.74 3.91
C ALA A 66 -7.78 8.52 2.94
N GLY A 67 -7.14 7.35 2.98
CA GLY A 67 -6.13 6.96 2.01
C GLY A 67 -5.28 5.76 2.46
N VAL A 68 -4.92 4.90 1.51
CA VAL A 68 -3.96 3.82 1.75
C VAL A 68 -2.82 3.95 0.75
N ASP A 69 -1.61 4.07 1.26
CA ASP A 69 -0.39 4.23 0.48
C ASP A 69 0.39 2.92 0.50
N TYR A 70 0.76 2.41 -0.67
CA TYR A 70 1.63 1.24 -0.79
C TYR A 70 3.01 1.70 -1.24
N VAL A 71 4.02 1.38 -0.45
CA VAL A 71 5.42 1.76 -0.71
C VAL A 71 6.22 0.51 -1.05
N PHE A 72 6.53 0.35 -2.33
CA PHE A 72 7.36 -0.75 -2.79
C PHE A 72 8.85 -0.42 -2.58
N CYS A 73 9.57 -1.30 -1.89
CA CYS A 73 10.95 -1.05 -1.47
C CYS A 73 11.84 -2.30 -1.55
N SER A 74 13.12 -2.16 -1.21
CA SER A 74 14.08 -3.26 -1.09
C SER A 74 14.03 -3.93 0.29
N ASP A 75 14.59 -5.13 0.42
CA ASP A 75 14.70 -5.81 1.72
C ASP A 75 15.48 -4.97 2.74
N VAL A 76 16.58 -4.35 2.30
CA VAL A 76 17.44 -3.51 3.16
C VAL A 76 16.63 -2.35 3.75
N TYR A 77 15.88 -1.63 2.91
CA TYR A 77 15.07 -0.52 3.38
C TYR A 77 13.96 -0.99 4.32
N LEU A 78 13.29 -2.10 3.99
CA LEU A 78 12.22 -2.62 4.84
C LEU A 78 12.75 -3.11 6.20
N GLN A 79 13.96 -3.67 6.25
CA GLN A 79 14.64 -4.05 7.48
C GLN A 79 14.98 -2.83 8.35
N GLU A 80 15.45 -1.73 7.73
CA GLU A 80 15.70 -0.48 8.44
C GLU A 80 14.41 0.07 9.08
N ILE A 81 13.28 0.02 8.35
CA ILE A 81 11.97 0.38 8.89
C ILE A 81 11.57 -0.55 10.04
N ASN A 82 11.71 -1.87 9.87
CA ASN A 82 11.38 -2.86 10.90
C ASN A 82 12.16 -2.62 12.20
N GLN A 83 13.46 -2.35 12.07
CA GLN A 83 14.33 -2.09 13.21
C GLN A 83 14.00 -0.74 13.85
N LYS A 84 13.85 0.32 13.05
CA LYS A 84 13.63 1.69 13.54
C LYS A 84 12.29 1.87 14.25
N PHE A 85 11.23 1.27 13.74
CA PHE A 85 9.86 1.52 14.22
C PHE A 85 9.26 0.36 15.02
N LEU A 86 9.67 -0.89 14.78
CA LEU A 86 9.15 -2.07 15.48
C LEU A 86 10.19 -2.77 16.37
N GLY A 87 11.46 -2.32 16.34
CA GLY A 87 12.55 -2.90 17.14
C GLY A 87 12.92 -4.34 16.75
N LYS A 88 12.60 -4.74 15.51
CA LYS A 88 12.76 -6.11 15.01
C LYS A 88 13.83 -6.14 13.91
N ASP A 89 14.88 -6.92 14.13
CA ASP A 89 15.99 -7.07 13.19
C ASP A 89 15.88 -8.36 12.36
N TYR A 90 14.83 -8.44 11.53
CA TYR A 90 14.67 -9.53 10.57
C TYR A 90 13.96 -9.06 9.30
N LEU A 91 14.17 -9.79 8.22
CA LEU A 91 13.55 -9.54 6.91
C LEU A 91 12.09 -10.01 6.91
N THR A 92 11.19 -9.14 6.44
CA THR A 92 9.76 -9.40 6.27
C THR A 92 9.34 -9.01 4.85
N ASP A 93 8.20 -9.49 4.36
CA ASP A 93 7.64 -9.07 3.06
C ASP A 93 6.83 -7.79 3.16
N VAL A 94 6.18 -7.55 4.31
CA VAL A 94 5.31 -6.40 4.51
C VAL A 94 5.41 -5.81 5.92
N ILE A 95 5.25 -4.49 6.01
CA ILE A 95 5.01 -3.74 7.25
C ILE A 95 3.89 -2.74 6.99
N GLY A 96 2.83 -2.81 7.78
CA GLY A 96 1.71 -1.86 7.75
C GLY A 96 1.75 -0.92 8.96
N PHE A 97 1.56 0.37 8.73
CA PHE A 97 1.32 1.37 9.77
C PHE A 97 -0.10 1.90 9.65
N ASP A 98 -0.89 1.72 10.71
CA ASP A 98 -2.19 2.37 10.83
C ASP A 98 -1.98 3.83 11.27
N LEU A 99 -2.37 4.75 10.40
CA LEU A 99 -2.29 6.20 10.59
C LEU A 99 -3.69 6.82 10.70
N SER A 100 -4.72 6.00 10.92
CA SER A 100 -6.11 6.44 10.96
C SER A 100 -6.32 7.49 12.06
N GLU A 101 -6.89 8.62 11.67
CA GLU A 101 -7.43 9.61 12.60
C GLU A 101 -8.96 9.49 12.58
N ASP A 102 -9.57 9.41 13.77
CA ASP A 102 -10.99 9.15 13.96
C ASP A 102 -11.47 7.85 13.27
N ASN A 103 -12.58 7.90 12.52
CA ASN A 103 -13.21 6.76 11.85
C ASN A 103 -12.78 6.59 10.38
N ALA A 104 -11.78 7.34 9.92
CA ALA A 104 -11.32 7.28 8.53
C ALA A 104 -10.00 6.52 8.44
N LEU A 105 -10.02 5.37 7.73
CA LEU A 105 -8.84 4.55 7.46
C LEU A 105 -7.78 5.38 6.74
N ARG A 106 -6.62 5.52 7.39
CA ARG A 106 -5.40 6.02 6.78
C ARG A 106 -4.28 5.04 7.08
N ALA A 107 -3.55 4.57 6.08
CA ALA A 107 -2.50 3.58 6.30
C ALA A 107 -1.35 3.69 5.29
N GLU A 108 -0.16 3.29 5.73
CA GLU A 108 1.01 3.08 4.88
C GLU A 108 1.44 1.62 4.94
N ILE A 109 1.57 0.97 3.79
CA ILE A 109 1.91 -0.44 3.66
C ILE A 109 3.19 -0.55 2.84
N TYR A 110 4.29 -0.89 3.51
CA TYR A 110 5.61 -1.06 2.92
C TYR A 110 5.81 -2.52 2.49
N ILE A 111 6.18 -2.76 1.24
CA ILE A 111 6.31 -4.11 0.68
C ILE A 111 7.69 -4.29 0.02
N SER A 112 8.41 -5.34 0.40
CA SER A 112 9.69 -5.69 -0.23
C SER A 112 9.49 -6.49 -1.52
N LEU A 113 9.81 -5.91 -2.67
CA LEU A 113 9.69 -6.61 -3.96
C LEU A 113 10.69 -7.76 -4.11
N GLU A 114 11.81 -7.71 -3.40
CA GLU A 114 12.80 -8.79 -3.34
C GLU A 114 12.20 -10.00 -2.62
N ARG A 115 11.55 -9.75 -1.47
CA ARG A 115 10.84 -10.80 -0.73
C ARG A 115 9.68 -11.39 -1.52
N ILE A 116 8.88 -10.56 -2.20
CA ILE A 116 7.82 -11.03 -3.11
C ILE A 116 8.40 -11.96 -4.17
N ARG A 117 9.52 -11.59 -4.80
CA ARG A 117 10.14 -12.43 -5.84
C ARG A 117 10.61 -13.78 -5.30
N ASP A 118 11.18 -13.80 -4.10
CA ASP A 118 11.65 -15.03 -3.47
C ASP A 118 10.50 -15.91 -2.97
N ASN A 119 9.48 -15.30 -2.38
CA ASN A 119 8.25 -15.99 -1.99
C ASN A 119 7.52 -16.58 -3.19
N ALA A 120 7.41 -15.85 -4.30
CA ALA A 120 6.78 -16.33 -5.52
C ALA A 120 7.46 -17.61 -6.05
N LYS A 121 8.80 -17.65 -6.04
CA LYS A 121 9.58 -18.86 -6.36
C LYS A 121 9.33 -19.97 -5.33
N LYS A 122 9.40 -19.65 -4.05
CA LYS A 122 9.23 -20.61 -2.94
C LYS A 122 7.87 -21.30 -2.98
N PHE A 123 6.81 -20.54 -3.28
CA PHE A 123 5.44 -21.04 -3.30
C PHE A 123 4.98 -21.48 -4.70
N SER A 124 5.85 -21.43 -5.71
CA SER A 124 5.53 -21.80 -7.10
C SER A 124 4.33 -21.03 -7.66
N VAL A 125 4.27 -19.72 -7.40
CA VAL A 125 3.25 -18.80 -7.90
C VAL A 125 3.88 -17.70 -8.75
N THR A 126 3.06 -16.95 -9.50
CA THR A 126 3.55 -15.78 -10.23
C THR A 126 3.89 -14.64 -9.27
N PHE A 127 4.82 -13.78 -9.68
CA PHE A 127 5.17 -12.57 -8.94
C PHE A 127 3.94 -11.70 -8.67
N ASP A 128 3.09 -11.52 -9.69
CA ASP A 128 1.89 -10.69 -9.56
C ASP A 128 0.87 -11.29 -8.57
N LEU A 129 0.74 -12.63 -8.52
CA LEU A 129 -0.12 -13.30 -7.54
C LEU A 129 0.38 -13.15 -6.11
N GLU A 130 1.70 -13.29 -5.91
CA GLU A 130 2.32 -13.08 -4.62
C GLU A 130 2.20 -11.63 -4.16
N LEU A 131 2.46 -10.68 -5.05
CA LEU A 131 2.34 -9.25 -4.78
C LEU A 131 0.91 -8.90 -4.39
N ALA A 132 -0.07 -9.39 -5.14
CA ALA A 132 -1.49 -9.22 -4.84
C ALA A 132 -1.85 -9.75 -3.44
N ARG A 133 -1.38 -10.96 -3.10
CA ARG A 133 -1.64 -11.57 -1.79
C ARG A 133 -1.08 -10.71 -0.68
N VAL A 134 0.18 -10.26 -0.80
CA VAL A 134 0.83 -9.45 0.23
C VAL A 134 0.20 -8.06 0.35
N MET A 135 -0.26 -7.47 -0.76
CA MET A 135 -1.01 -6.21 -0.71
C MET A 135 -2.34 -6.38 0.05
N ILE A 136 -3.10 -7.43 -0.28
CA ILE A 136 -4.35 -7.77 0.42
C ILE A 136 -4.08 -8.05 1.90
N HIS A 137 -3.04 -8.83 2.20
CA HIS A 137 -2.61 -9.16 3.57
C HIS A 137 -2.34 -7.88 4.38
N GLY A 138 -1.50 -6.97 3.85
CA GLY A 138 -1.21 -5.69 4.50
C GLY A 138 -2.47 -4.85 4.75
N LEU A 139 -3.42 -4.86 3.82
CA LEU A 139 -4.69 -4.16 3.97
C LEU A 139 -5.62 -4.81 5.01
N LEU A 140 -5.69 -6.14 5.05
CA LEU A 140 -6.51 -6.88 6.02
C LEU A 140 -6.05 -6.61 7.46
N HIS A 141 -4.75 -6.46 7.71
CA HIS A 141 -4.24 -6.01 9.01
C HIS A 141 -4.84 -4.66 9.43
N MET A 142 -5.05 -3.73 8.49
CA MET A 142 -5.67 -2.43 8.77
C MET A 142 -7.18 -2.51 9.11
N PHE A 143 -7.78 -3.67 8.85
CA PHE A 143 -9.15 -4.02 9.22
C PHE A 143 -9.24 -4.93 10.46
N GLY A 144 -8.11 -5.16 11.15
CA GLY A 144 -8.09 -5.93 12.40
C GLY A 144 -8.01 -7.45 12.21
N PHE A 145 -7.65 -7.92 11.03
CA PHE A 145 -7.28 -9.32 10.83
C PHE A 145 -5.85 -9.51 11.33
N ASP A 146 -5.66 -10.42 12.27
CA ASP A 146 -4.36 -10.78 12.83
C ASP A 146 -3.91 -12.15 12.28
N ASP A 147 -2.66 -12.52 12.50
CA ASP A 147 -2.07 -13.82 12.16
C ASP A 147 -1.25 -14.43 13.31
N HIS A 148 -1.49 -14.00 14.55
CA HIS A 148 -0.80 -14.54 15.73
C HIS A 148 -1.21 -15.98 16.10
N THR A 149 -2.48 -16.36 15.94
CA THR A 149 -2.98 -17.70 16.28
C THR A 149 -3.27 -18.55 15.05
N ALA A 150 -3.39 -19.87 15.21
CA ALA A 150 -3.75 -20.76 14.11
C ALA A 150 -5.17 -20.47 13.56
N GLU A 151 -6.10 -20.05 14.41
CA GLU A 151 -7.44 -19.68 14.01
C GLU A 151 -7.45 -18.36 13.23
N ASP A 152 -6.71 -17.35 13.71
CA ASP A 152 -6.58 -16.06 13.03
C ASP A 152 -5.89 -16.21 11.66
N LYS A 153 -4.84 -17.05 11.59
CA LYS A 153 -4.20 -17.41 10.32
C LYS A 153 -5.17 -18.02 9.32
N ASN A 154 -6.04 -18.94 9.76
CA ASN A 154 -7.03 -19.54 8.87
C ASN A 154 -8.01 -18.48 8.36
N ARG A 155 -8.53 -17.62 9.24
CA ARG A 155 -9.45 -16.53 8.87
C ARG A 155 -8.81 -15.55 7.89
N MET A 156 -7.54 -15.18 8.13
CA MET A 156 -6.78 -14.31 7.24
C MET A 156 -6.59 -14.96 5.85
N GLN A 157 -6.19 -16.24 5.81
CA GLN A 157 -6.01 -16.98 4.56
C GLN A 157 -7.31 -17.15 3.77
N GLU A 158 -8.44 -17.34 4.45
CA GLU A 158 -9.76 -17.41 3.83
C GLU A 158 -10.12 -16.09 3.14
N GLU A 159 -9.93 -14.96 3.82
CA GLU A 159 -10.19 -13.64 3.24
C GLU A 159 -9.20 -13.28 2.13
N GLU A 160 -7.90 -13.56 2.30
CA GLU A 160 -6.92 -13.42 1.22
C GLU A 160 -7.35 -14.19 -0.03
N SER A 161 -7.74 -15.47 0.14
CA SER A 161 -8.17 -16.33 -0.96
C SER A 161 -9.46 -15.84 -1.62
N ARG A 162 -10.37 -15.27 -0.82
CA ARG A 162 -11.61 -14.66 -1.31
C ARG A 162 -11.30 -13.47 -2.21
N TRP A 163 -10.51 -12.53 -1.73
CA TRP A 163 -10.20 -11.31 -2.49
C TRP A 163 -9.30 -11.58 -3.69
N LEU A 164 -8.35 -12.52 -3.59
CA LEU A 164 -7.52 -12.92 -4.73
C LEU A 164 -8.34 -13.41 -5.94
N LYS A 165 -9.46 -14.11 -5.72
CA LYS A 165 -10.37 -14.52 -6.81
C LYS A 165 -11.00 -13.31 -7.49
N GLU A 166 -11.35 -12.30 -6.71
CA GLU A 166 -11.86 -11.04 -7.24
C GLU A 166 -10.78 -10.22 -7.93
N PHE A 167 -9.49 -10.52 -7.71
CA PHE A 167 -8.38 -9.84 -8.36
C PHE A 167 -8.10 -10.22 -9.81
N LYS A 168 -8.79 -11.23 -10.39
CA LYS A 168 -8.62 -11.74 -11.78
C LYS A 168 -7.29 -11.31 -12.38
N LEU A 169 -6.23 -11.94 -11.89
CA LEU A 169 -4.94 -11.93 -12.52
C LEU A 169 -5.12 -12.57 -13.90
N LEU A 170 -4.90 -11.77 -14.94
CA LEU A 170 -5.04 -12.16 -16.34
C LEU A 170 -4.06 -13.28 -16.71
#